data_AF-A0A8R1I7F2-F1
#
_entry.id   AF-A0A8R1I7F2-F1
#
_cell.length_a   1.000
_cell.length_b   1.000
_cell.length_c   1.000
_cell.angle_alpha   90.00
_cell.angle_beta   90.00
_cell.angle_gamma   90.00
#
_symmetry.space_group_name_H-M   'P 1'
#
loop_
_entity.id
_entity.type
_entity.pdbx_description
1 polymer ?
#
loop_
_entity_poly.entity_id
_entity_poly.type
_entity_poly.pdbx_seq_one_letter_code
_entity_poly.pdbx_strand_id
1 'polypeptide(L)'
;MGRGKTLTMPERAQVDLIVQLNMSVSLMSARIHCSRTLNDCYMSDPVAYGTSKSTGRARKLKQRDERNVARAVSNTMKSAEDVAPNHETNPSNSTRAFLASKKIKVLDWPACSPNLNPIESVWRILTRCRQGEWNKIDPSYLENLSNIMQNRIFQVIQKNGGFTKY
;
A
#
# COMPACT_ATOMS: atom_id res chain seq x y z
N MET A 1 17.83 -2.89 -4.35
CA MET A 1 18.97 -2.41 -3.53
C MET A 1 18.80 -0.93 -3.31
N GLY A 2 18.86 -0.45 -2.07
CA GLY A 2 18.82 0.98 -1.77
C GLY A 2 20.06 1.68 -2.33
N ARG A 3 19.96 2.97 -2.67
CA ARG A 3 21.15 3.77 -2.98
C ARG A 3 21.98 3.89 -1.70
N GLY A 4 23.29 3.63 -1.79
CA GLY A 4 24.22 3.92 -0.69
C GLY A 4 24.30 5.42 -0.40
N LYS A 5 25.00 5.79 0.68
CA LYS A 5 25.27 7.18 1.06
C LYS A 5 25.91 7.94 -0.12
N THR A 6 25.45 9.16 -0.38
CA THR A 6 26.06 10.09 -1.38
C THR A 6 26.72 11.25 -0.64
N LEU A 7 27.74 11.86 -1.25
CA LEU A 7 28.41 13.02 -0.65
C LEU A 7 27.45 14.20 -0.57
N THR A 8 27.29 14.72 0.64
CA THR A 8 26.56 15.94 0.94
C THR A 8 27.34 17.16 0.43
N MET A 9 26.66 18.30 0.25
CA MET A 9 27.30 19.56 -0.17
C MET A 9 28.53 19.97 0.67
N PRO A 10 28.50 19.91 2.03
CA PRO A 10 29.69 20.24 2.82
C PRO A 10 30.83 19.22 2.64
N GLU A 11 30.52 17.93 2.48
CA GLU A 11 31.55 16.91 2.21
C GLU A 11 32.20 17.15 0.83
N ARG A 12 31.43 17.57 -0.19
CA ARG A 12 31.96 17.96 -1.51
C ARG A 12 32.89 19.17 -1.42
N ALA A 13 32.49 20.21 -0.70
CA ALA A 13 33.31 21.40 -0.51
C ALA A 13 34.64 21.09 0.21
N GLN A 14 34.63 20.13 1.15
CA GLN A 14 35.86 19.65 1.79
C GLN A 14 36.78 18.93 0.80
N VAL A 15 36.23 18.08 -0.09
CA VAL A 15 37.02 17.45 -1.16
C VAL A 15 37.63 18.51 -2.07
N ASP A 16 36.85 19.52 -2.49
CA ASP A 16 37.33 20.58 -3.38
C ASP A 16 38.48 21.38 -2.76
N LEU A 17 38.36 21.74 -1.47
CA LEU A 17 39.43 22.43 -0.73
C LEU A 17 40.70 21.58 -0.62
N ILE A 18 40.58 20.28 -0.40
CA ILE A 18 41.73 19.37 -0.28
C ILE A 18 42.46 19.24 -1.62
N VAL A 19 41.71 19.18 -2.72
CA VAL A 19 42.26 19.16 -4.09
C VAL A 19 42.94 20.49 -4.43
N GLN A 20 42.30 21.63 -4.13
CA GLN A 20 42.89 22.96 -4.37
C GLN A 20 44.19 23.19 -3.61
N LEU A 21 44.32 22.62 -2.42
CA LEU A 21 45.51 22.74 -1.56
C LEU A 21 46.57 21.66 -1.88
N ASN A 22 46.41 20.86 -2.94
CA ASN A 22 47.30 19.75 -3.31
C ASN A 22 47.62 18.80 -2.14
N MET A 23 46.69 18.61 -1.21
CA MET A 23 46.88 17.72 -0.06
C MET A 23 46.71 16.26 -0.48
N SER A 24 47.33 15.34 0.29
CA SER A 24 47.33 13.93 -0.10
C SER A 24 45.94 13.29 -0.01
N VAL A 25 45.65 12.39 -0.96
CA VAL A 25 44.38 11.62 -1.01
C VAL A 25 44.19 10.76 0.25
N SER A 26 45.30 10.33 0.87
CA SER A 26 45.27 9.62 2.16
C SER A 26 44.69 10.49 3.28
N LEU A 27 45.08 11.78 3.32
CA LEU A 27 44.60 12.76 4.28
C LEU A 27 43.10 13.08 4.05
N MET A 28 42.65 13.03 2.80
CA MET A 28 41.24 13.19 2.44
C MET A 28 40.34 12.11 3.03
N SER A 29 40.75 10.84 2.91
CA SER A 29 40.01 9.72 3.48
C SER A 29 40.05 9.70 5.02
N ALA A 30 41.04 10.35 5.63
CA ALA A 30 41.15 10.47 7.09
C ALA A 30 40.33 11.64 7.65
N ARG A 31 40.20 12.75 6.90
CA ARG A 31 39.45 13.94 7.31
C ARG A 31 37.96 13.89 6.98
N ILE A 32 37.58 13.20 5.90
CA ILE A 32 36.20 13.08 5.47
C ILE A 32 35.71 11.68 5.86
N HIS A 33 34.67 11.60 6.69
CA HIS A 33 34.01 10.34 7.07
C HIS A 33 33.20 9.71 5.91
N CYS A 34 33.86 9.51 4.77
CA CYS A 34 33.30 8.96 3.55
C CYS A 34 34.20 7.89 2.95
N SER A 35 33.59 6.97 2.19
CA SER A 35 34.32 5.92 1.50
C SER A 35 35.26 6.53 0.46
N ARG A 36 36.50 6.00 0.37
CA ARG A 36 37.46 6.33 -0.69
C ARG A 36 36.84 6.24 -2.08
N THR A 37 36.04 5.21 -2.33
CA THR A 37 35.34 5.02 -3.61
C THR A 37 34.35 6.14 -3.93
N LEU A 38 33.70 6.74 -2.94
CA LEU A 38 32.78 7.87 -3.16
C LEU A 38 33.56 9.14 -3.53
N ASN A 39 34.71 9.35 -2.90
CA ASN A 39 35.58 10.48 -3.20
C ASN A 39 36.15 10.34 -4.61
N ASP A 40 36.66 9.16 -4.97
CA ASP A 40 37.20 8.88 -6.31
C ASP A 40 36.13 9.08 -7.40
N CYS A 41 34.89 8.60 -7.16
CA CYS A 41 33.75 8.81 -8.06
C CYS A 41 33.37 10.30 -8.23
N TYR A 42 33.46 11.10 -7.16
CA TYR A 42 33.18 12.54 -7.23
C TYR A 42 34.31 13.30 -7.94
N MET A 43 35.56 12.98 -7.63
CA MET A 43 36.73 13.61 -8.27
C MET A 43 36.84 13.30 -9.76
N SER A 44 36.31 12.15 -10.20
CA SER A 44 36.31 11.77 -11.62
C SER A 44 35.41 12.67 -12.47
N ASP A 45 34.26 13.10 -11.94
CA ASP A 45 33.35 14.05 -12.59
C ASP A 45 32.48 14.79 -11.55
N PRO A 46 32.96 15.92 -11.00
CA PRO A 46 32.25 16.66 -9.96
C PRO A 46 30.93 17.26 -10.43
N VAL A 47 30.84 17.59 -11.73
CA VAL A 47 29.69 18.29 -12.33
C VAL A 47 28.54 17.31 -12.55
N ALA A 48 28.82 16.09 -13.02
CA ALA A 48 27.80 15.07 -13.21
C ALA A 48 27.42 14.33 -11.90
N TYR A 49 28.19 14.47 -10.82
CA TYR A 49 27.99 13.69 -9.60
C TYR A 49 26.59 13.89 -8.95
N GLY A 50 25.83 12.80 -8.87
CA GLY A 50 24.51 12.78 -8.25
C GLY A 50 23.37 13.31 -9.13
N THR A 51 23.65 13.72 -10.38
CA THR A 51 22.65 14.17 -11.35
C THR A 51 21.81 13.01 -11.92
N SER A 52 22.34 11.79 -11.85
CA SER A 52 21.68 10.58 -12.38
C SER A 52 20.37 10.25 -11.65
N LYS A 53 19.25 10.41 -12.36
CA LYS A 53 17.93 10.00 -11.90
C LYS A 53 17.72 8.52 -12.17
N SER A 54 17.22 7.80 -11.17
CA SER A 54 16.71 6.45 -11.40
C SER A 54 15.38 6.57 -12.15
N THR A 55 15.15 5.70 -13.12
CA THR A 55 13.84 5.53 -13.78
C THR A 55 12.74 5.11 -12.79
N GLY A 56 13.12 4.81 -11.54
CA GLY A 56 12.21 4.46 -10.47
C GLY A 56 11.65 3.04 -10.65
N ARG A 57 10.63 2.73 -9.85
CA ARG A 57 9.90 1.48 -9.98
C ARG A 57 9.19 1.46 -11.33
N ALA A 58 9.37 0.38 -12.10
CA ALA A 58 8.65 0.19 -13.35
C ALA A 58 7.13 0.32 -13.14
N ARG A 59 6.46 0.94 -14.12
CA ARG A 59 4.99 1.04 -14.12
C ARG A 59 4.37 -0.36 -14.10
N LYS A 60 3.33 -0.54 -13.30
CA LYS A 60 2.63 -1.82 -13.17
C LYS A 60 1.79 -2.18 -14.40
N LEU A 61 1.28 -1.16 -15.10
CA LEU A 61 0.50 -1.30 -16.32
C LEU A 61 1.31 -0.76 -17.49
N LYS A 62 1.31 -1.50 -18.61
CA LYS A 62 1.87 -0.99 -19.86
C LYS A 62 0.82 -0.11 -20.55
N GLN A 63 1.29 0.82 -21.38
CA GLN A 63 0.42 1.71 -22.17
C GLN A 63 -0.56 0.96 -23.09
N ARG A 64 -0.27 -0.30 -23.42
CA ARG A 64 -1.18 -1.16 -24.19
C ARG A 64 -2.34 -1.66 -23.33
N ASP A 65 -2.05 -2.02 -22.08
CA ASP A 65 -3.04 -2.53 -21.13
C ASP A 65 -4.01 -1.42 -20.75
N GLU A 66 -3.51 -0.20 -20.50
CA GLU A 66 -4.33 0.99 -20.25
C GLU A 66 -5.33 1.25 -21.40
N ARG A 67 -4.88 1.13 -22.65
CA ARG A 67 -5.75 1.28 -23.83
C ARG A 67 -6.79 0.17 -23.92
N ASN A 68 -6.43 -1.07 -23.58
CA ASN A 68 -7.36 -2.19 -23.61
C ASN A 68 -8.43 -2.06 -22.50
N VAL A 69 -8.03 -1.63 -21.31
CA VAL A 69 -8.93 -1.32 -20.19
C VAL A 69 -9.90 -0.21 -20.57
N ALA A 70 -9.41 0.91 -21.11
CA ALA A 70 -10.26 2.04 -21.52
C ALA A 70 -11.29 1.63 -22.59
N ARG A 71 -10.89 0.78 -23.55
CA ARG A 71 -11.82 0.23 -24.55
C ARG A 71 -12.84 -0.73 -23.95
N ALA A 72 -12.43 -1.59 -23.02
CA ALA A 72 -13.33 -2.56 -22.41
C ALA A 72 -14.40 -1.87 -21.56
N VAL A 73 -14.02 -0.89 -20.74
CA VAL A 73 -14.96 -0.09 -19.92
C VAL A 73 -15.93 0.70 -20.79
N SER A 74 -15.46 1.28 -21.90
CA SER A 74 -16.32 2.10 -22.77
C SER A 74 -17.34 1.28 -23.56
N ASN A 75 -17.00 0.03 -23.91
CA ASN A 75 -17.81 -0.79 -24.82
C ASN A 75 -18.56 -1.94 -24.13
N THR A 76 -18.29 -2.23 -22.85
CA THR A 76 -18.89 -3.37 -22.15
C THR A 76 -19.22 -3.05 -20.70
N MET A 77 -20.35 -3.54 -20.20
CA MET A 77 -20.71 -3.50 -18.76
C MET A 77 -20.00 -4.62 -18.01
N LYS A 78 -18.66 -4.61 -18.00
CA LYS A 78 -17.85 -5.60 -17.28
C LYS A 78 -17.38 -5.04 -15.94
N SER A 79 -17.29 -5.93 -14.94
CA SER A 79 -16.77 -5.56 -13.62
C SER A 79 -15.29 -5.20 -13.72
N ALA A 80 -14.79 -4.39 -12.79
CA ALA A 80 -13.37 -4.03 -12.72
C ALA A 80 -12.46 -5.27 -12.59
N GLU A 81 -12.97 -6.35 -11.99
CA GLU A 81 -12.30 -7.66 -11.89
C GLU A 81 -12.12 -8.35 -13.24
N ASP A 82 -13.10 -8.24 -14.13
CA ASP A 82 -13.07 -8.86 -15.46
C ASP A 82 -12.18 -8.09 -16.45
N VAL A 83 -11.82 -6.84 -16.12
CA VAL A 83 -11.08 -5.92 -16.98
C VAL A 83 -9.63 -5.71 -16.48
N ALA A 84 -9.35 -6.05 -15.22
CA ALA A 84 -8.02 -5.88 -14.63
C ALA A 84 -6.98 -6.81 -15.29
N PRO A 85 -5.80 -6.30 -15.70
CA PRO A 85 -4.69 -7.14 -16.11
C PRO A 85 -4.21 -7.95 -14.91
N ASN A 86 -4.12 -9.26 -15.08
CA ASN A 86 -3.68 -10.24 -14.08
C ASN A 86 -2.26 -9.90 -13.57
N HIS A 87 -2.09 -8.96 -12.63
CA HIS A 87 -0.80 -8.70 -11.99
C HIS A 87 -0.93 -7.91 -10.67
N GLU A 88 -0.73 -8.62 -9.56
CA GLU A 88 -0.03 -8.21 -8.33
C GLU A 88 -0.02 -6.71 -7.91
N THR A 89 -1.16 -6.04 -8.02
CA THR A 89 -1.43 -4.88 -7.20
C THR A 89 -1.87 -5.39 -5.86
N ASN A 90 -1.02 -5.34 -4.82
CA ASN A 90 -1.46 -5.50 -3.43
C ASN A 90 -2.68 -4.59 -3.22
N PRO A 91 -3.90 -5.16 -3.28
CA PRO A 91 -5.12 -4.36 -3.43
C PRO A 91 -5.39 -3.57 -2.15
N SER A 92 -4.81 -4.04 -1.04
CA SER A 92 -4.85 -3.43 0.29
C SER A 92 -4.42 -1.96 0.32
N ASN A 93 -3.35 -1.56 -0.40
CA ASN A 93 -2.85 -0.18 -0.31
C ASN A 93 -3.71 0.81 -1.09
N SER A 94 -4.20 0.42 -2.26
CA SER A 94 -5.11 1.25 -3.07
C SER A 94 -6.46 1.41 -2.38
N THR A 95 -7.02 0.33 -1.83
CA THR A 95 -8.30 0.36 -1.09
C THR A 95 -8.20 1.21 0.18
N ARG A 96 -7.11 1.09 0.95
CA ARG A 96 -6.89 1.94 2.15
C ARG A 96 -6.78 3.42 1.80
N ALA A 97 -6.05 3.76 0.73
CA ALA A 97 -5.93 5.15 0.26
C ALA A 97 -7.28 5.71 -0.22
N PHE A 98 -8.08 4.91 -0.92
CA PHE A 98 -9.42 5.29 -1.36
C PHE A 98 -10.36 5.55 -0.17
N LEU A 99 -10.43 4.64 0.80
CA LEU A 99 -11.29 4.81 1.98
C LEU A 99 -10.88 6.05 2.80
N ALA A 100 -9.58 6.31 2.94
CA ALA A 100 -9.06 7.51 3.59
C ALA A 100 -9.47 8.79 2.83
N SER A 101 -9.40 8.80 1.49
CA SER A 101 -9.83 9.95 0.68
C SER A 101 -11.32 10.28 0.84
N LYS A 102 -12.15 9.26 1.07
CA LYS A 102 -13.59 9.40 1.32
C LYS A 102 -13.93 9.66 2.79
N LYS A 103 -12.92 9.79 3.66
CA LYS A 103 -13.07 9.96 5.12
C LYS A 103 -13.88 8.83 5.77
N ILE A 104 -13.82 7.63 5.19
CA ILE A 104 -14.50 6.45 5.72
C ILE A 104 -13.58 5.83 6.79
N LYS A 105 -14.07 5.75 8.03
CA LYS A 105 -13.35 5.09 9.12
C LYS A 105 -13.51 3.58 8.96
N VAL A 106 -12.38 2.88 8.80
CA VAL A 106 -12.35 1.41 8.77
C VAL A 106 -12.30 0.91 10.21
N LEU A 107 -13.23 0.02 10.56
CA LEU A 107 -13.26 -0.63 11.86
C LEU A 107 -12.16 -1.70 11.93
N ASP A 108 -11.44 -1.75 13.04
CA ASP A 108 -10.48 -2.83 13.29
C ASP A 108 -11.22 -4.15 13.45
N TRP A 109 -10.87 -5.13 12.61
CA TRP A 109 -11.57 -6.41 12.53
C TRP A 109 -10.66 -7.58 12.87
N PRO A 110 -11.05 -8.47 13.80
CA PRO A 110 -10.26 -9.66 14.09
C PRO A 110 -10.34 -10.68 12.95
N ALA A 111 -9.20 -11.31 12.63
CA ALA A 111 -9.15 -12.37 11.62
C ALA A 111 -10.05 -13.55 12.01
N CYS A 112 -10.53 -14.29 11.00
CA CYS A 112 -11.29 -15.54 11.18
C CYS A 112 -12.51 -15.44 12.11
N SER A 113 -13.18 -14.29 12.15
CA SER A 113 -14.33 -14.04 13.03
C SER A 113 -15.64 -13.82 12.25
N PRO A 114 -16.18 -14.84 11.55
CA PRO A 114 -17.41 -14.70 10.77
C PRO A 114 -18.62 -14.39 11.68
N ASN A 115 -18.62 -14.89 12.91
CA ASN A 115 -19.69 -14.66 13.89
C ASN A 115 -19.85 -13.17 14.25
N LEU A 116 -18.76 -12.40 14.13
CA LEU A 116 -18.77 -10.96 14.33
C LEU A 116 -19.25 -10.21 13.10
N ASN A 117 -19.41 -10.84 11.94
CA ASN A 117 -19.83 -10.17 10.71
C ASN A 117 -21.36 -10.22 10.56
N PRO A 118 -22.09 -9.09 10.66
CA PRO A 118 -23.55 -9.10 10.53
C PRO A 118 -24.01 -9.62 9.16
N ILE A 119 -23.20 -9.46 8.09
CA ILE A 119 -23.59 -9.90 6.75
C ILE A 119 -23.79 -11.41 6.65
N GLU A 120 -23.10 -12.22 7.47
CA GLU A 120 -23.26 -13.68 7.51
C GLU A 120 -24.68 -14.07 7.93
N SER A 121 -25.29 -13.30 8.82
CA SER A 121 -26.67 -13.51 9.25
C SER A 121 -27.67 -13.17 8.14
N VAL A 122 -27.36 -12.17 7.32
CA VAL A 122 -28.14 -11.78 6.14
C VAL A 122 -28.03 -12.85 5.05
N TRP A 123 -26.82 -13.34 4.76
CA TRP A 123 -26.60 -14.44 3.82
C TRP A 123 -27.38 -15.69 4.20
N ARG A 124 -27.44 -16.04 5.49
CA ARG A 124 -28.24 -17.19 5.95
C ARG A 124 -29.72 -17.08 5.59
N ILE A 125 -30.28 -15.87 5.56
CA ILE A 125 -31.67 -15.64 5.14
C ILE A 125 -31.78 -15.72 3.62
N LEU A 126 -30.85 -15.10 2.90
CA LEU A 126 -30.85 -15.10 1.43
C LEU A 126 -30.60 -16.47 0.83
N THR A 127 -29.82 -17.34 1.47
CA THR A 127 -29.67 -18.73 1.03
C THR A 127 -30.99 -19.50 1.16
N ARG A 128 -31.87 -19.10 2.10
CA ARG A 128 -33.21 -19.69 2.27
C ARG A 128 -34.23 -19.08 1.30
N CYS A 129 -34.13 -17.78 1.04
CA CYS A 129 -34.94 -17.05 0.07
C CYS A 129 -34.22 -17.03 -1.29
N ARG A 130 -34.48 -18.03 -2.15
CA ARG A 130 -33.96 -18.14 -3.54
C ARG A 130 -33.66 -16.76 -4.16
N GLN A 131 -32.44 -16.60 -4.66
CA GLN A 131 -31.85 -15.37 -5.22
C GLN A 131 -32.90 -14.43 -5.85
N GLY A 132 -33.14 -13.27 -5.22
CA GLY A 132 -34.02 -12.22 -5.78
C GLY A 132 -34.85 -11.42 -4.77
N GLU A 133 -34.92 -11.83 -3.50
CA GLU A 133 -35.83 -11.24 -2.51
C GLU A 133 -35.20 -10.20 -1.57
N TRP A 134 -34.11 -9.54 -1.98
CA TRP A 134 -33.47 -8.49 -1.18
C TRP A 134 -34.46 -7.41 -0.71
N ASN A 135 -35.41 -7.06 -1.57
CA ASN A 135 -36.43 -6.06 -1.30
C ASN A 135 -37.50 -6.51 -0.29
N LYS A 136 -37.52 -7.80 0.08
CA LYS A 136 -38.47 -8.36 1.07
C LYS A 136 -37.89 -8.39 2.48
N ILE A 137 -36.61 -8.07 2.65
CA ILE A 137 -36.00 -7.98 3.98
C ILE A 137 -36.51 -6.71 4.64
N ASP A 138 -37.28 -6.86 5.71
CA ASP A 138 -37.76 -5.75 6.51
C ASP A 138 -36.58 -4.97 7.13
N PRO A 139 -36.50 -3.63 6.97
CA PRO A 139 -35.52 -2.80 7.66
C PRO A 139 -35.45 -3.05 9.17
N SER A 140 -36.57 -3.39 9.83
CA SER A 140 -36.60 -3.71 11.27
C SER A 140 -35.70 -4.89 11.63
N TYR A 141 -35.52 -5.85 10.71
CA TYR A 141 -34.64 -6.98 10.90
C TYR A 141 -33.15 -6.55 10.91
N LEU A 142 -32.77 -5.62 10.04
CA LEU A 142 -31.41 -5.10 9.95
C LEU A 142 -31.04 -4.30 11.21
N GLU A 143 -32.00 -3.55 11.75
CA GLU A 143 -31.82 -2.80 13.00
C GLU A 143 -31.65 -3.75 14.19
N ASN A 144 -32.51 -4.77 14.29
CA ASN A 144 -32.37 -5.81 15.31
C ASN A 144 -31.03 -6.55 15.20
N LEU A 145 -30.55 -6.82 13.98
CA LEU A 145 -29.25 -7.44 13.77
C LEU A 145 -28.10 -6.57 14.27
N SER A 146 -28.15 -5.26 13.99
CA SER A 146 -27.19 -4.28 14.51
C SER A 146 -27.16 -4.28 16.04
N ASN A 147 -28.32 -4.32 16.69
CA ASN A 147 -28.42 -4.37 18.14
C ASN A 147 -27.84 -5.68 18.73
N ILE A 148 -28.05 -6.81 18.05
CA ILE A 148 -27.48 -8.10 18.47
C ILE A 148 -25.95 -8.12 18.37
N MET A 149 -25.33 -7.30 17.49
CA MET A 149 -23.87 -7.26 17.35
C MET A 149 -23.15 -6.90 18.65
N GLN A 150 -23.72 -6.01 19.46
CA GLN A 150 -23.18 -5.67 20.77
C GLN A 150 -23.12 -6.90 21.68
N ASN A 151 -24.21 -7.68 21.71
CA ASN A 151 -24.28 -8.92 22.50
C ASN A 151 -23.28 -9.99 22.02
N ARG A 152 -23.01 -10.06 20.71
CA ARG A 152 -21.99 -10.97 20.17
C ARG A 152 -20.60 -10.61 20.66
N ILE A 153 -20.25 -9.32 20.64
CA ILE A 153 -18.97 -8.81 21.14
C ILE A 153 -18.83 -9.14 22.64
N PHE A 154 -19.88 -8.90 23.44
CA PHE A 154 -19.86 -9.25 24.86
C PHE A 154 -19.61 -10.74 25.09
N GLN A 155 -20.22 -11.63 24.30
CA GLN A 155 -19.97 -13.07 24.41
C GLN A 155 -18.55 -13.46 24.03
N VAL A 156 -17.96 -12.83 23.00
CA VAL A 156 -16.54 -13.06 22.64
C VAL A 156 -15.63 -12.65 23.80
N ILE A 157 -15.90 -11.50 24.43
CA ILE A 157 -15.14 -11.01 25.60
C ILE A 157 -15.27 -11.99 26.77
N GLN A 158 -16.49 -12.40 27.11
CA GLN A 158 -16.75 -13.37 28.20
C GLN A 158 -16.04 -14.72 27.97
N LYS A 159 -15.85 -15.11 26.71
CA LYS A 159 -15.16 -16.34 26.33
C LYS A 159 -13.66 -16.15 26.04
N ASN A 160 -13.09 -14.98 26.36
CA ASN A 160 -11.69 -14.66 26.09
C ASN A 160 -11.26 -14.92 24.63
N GLY A 161 -12.11 -14.56 23.66
CA GLY A 161 -11.85 -14.80 22.24
C GLY A 161 -12.27 -16.19 21.73
N GLY A 162 -12.84 -17.04 22.60
CA GLY A 162 -13.36 -18.35 22.21
C GLY A 162 -14.62 -18.30 21.34
N PHE A 163 -14.95 -19.44 20.72
CA PHE A 163 -16.08 -19.56 19.80
C PHE A 163 -17.44 -19.20 20.43
N THR A 164 -18.22 -18.39 19.72
CA THR A 164 -19.58 -18.00 20.11
C THR A 164 -20.62 -18.87 19.40
N LYS A 165 -21.87 -18.84 19.88
CA LYS A 165 -22.98 -19.65 19.35
C LYS A 165 -23.54 -19.13 18.02
N TYR A 166 -23.20 -17.89 17.67
CA TYR A 166 -23.72 -17.19 16.50
C TYR A 166 -23.10 -17.68 15.20
#